data_AF-A0A1G8EHJ0-F1
#
_entry.id   AF-A0A1G8EHJ0-F1
#
_cell.length_a   1.000
_cell.length_b   1.000
_cell.length_c   1.000
_cell.angle_alpha   90.00
_cell.angle_beta   90.00
_cell.angle_gamma   90.00
#
_symmetry.space_group_name_H-M   'P 1'
#
loop_
_entity.id
_entity.type
_entity.pdbx_description
1 polymer ?
#
loop_
_entity_poly.entity_id
_entity_poly.type
_entity_poly.pdbx_seq_one_letter_code
_entity_poly.pdbx_strand_id
1 'polypeptide(L)'
;MGGECFSTFKLNEDSFGVFEDSVSLDNNGGFSSVRYRFQKTELKQFTSIVAKLRRDGKEYQLSIKSNYSDYYSYIMPFSTSGEWQEIKTPLKDMYPSWRRRRLNRSNFSEDFINEITFLIGNKKNENFKLLIDKIELK
;
A
#
# COMPACT_ATOMS: atom_id res chain seq x y z
N MET A 1 -20.13 -3.42 -5.00
CA MET A 1 -19.19 -2.98 -3.94
C MET A 1 -18.25 -1.98 -4.57
N GLY A 2 -18.53 -0.69 -4.43
CA GLY A 2 -17.74 0.37 -5.05
C GLY A 2 -18.00 1.64 -4.28
N GLY A 3 -17.20 1.88 -3.24
CA GLY A 3 -17.11 3.22 -2.67
C GLY A 3 -16.62 4.16 -3.76
N GLU A 4 -17.29 5.30 -3.92
CA GLU A 4 -16.74 6.40 -4.71
C GLU A 4 -15.65 7.06 -3.88
N CYS A 5 -14.43 7.07 -4.40
CA CYS A 5 -13.29 7.73 -3.79
C CYS A 5 -12.66 8.62 -4.86
N PHE A 6 -12.58 9.93 -4.61
CA PHE A 6 -12.01 10.94 -5.50
C PHE A 6 -10.49 11.08 -5.27
N SER A 7 -9.76 9.98 -5.41
CA SER A 7 -8.40 9.96 -4.86
C SER A 7 -7.42 10.66 -5.76
N THR A 8 -6.76 11.69 -5.22
CA THR A 8 -5.77 12.47 -5.96
C THR A 8 -4.37 12.00 -5.60
N PHE A 9 -3.57 11.68 -6.62
CA PHE A 9 -2.14 11.47 -6.48
C PHE A 9 -1.40 12.57 -7.25
N LYS A 10 -0.61 13.39 -6.54
CA LYS A 10 0.15 14.51 -7.11
C LYS A 10 1.54 14.60 -6.49
N LEU A 11 2.49 15.15 -7.22
CA LEU A 11 3.77 15.56 -6.64
C LEU A 11 3.60 16.94 -5.99
N ASN A 12 4.09 17.15 -4.77
CA ASN A 12 4.13 18.50 -4.17
C ASN A 12 5.41 19.26 -4.59
N GLU A 13 5.52 20.52 -4.17
CA GLU A 13 6.68 21.39 -4.44
C GLU A 13 7.99 20.82 -3.86
N ASP A 14 7.90 20.07 -2.76
CA ASP A 14 9.04 19.36 -2.14
C ASP A 14 9.36 18.00 -2.79
N SER A 15 8.78 17.68 -3.95
CA SER A 15 8.97 16.41 -4.67
C SER A 15 8.46 15.14 -3.97
N PHE A 16 7.54 15.28 -3.02
CA PHE A 16 6.87 14.15 -2.36
C PHE A 16 5.58 13.77 -3.11
N GLY A 17 5.33 12.46 -3.21
CA GLY A 17 4.06 11.92 -3.68
C GLY A 17 2.96 12.11 -2.63
N VAL A 18 1.95 12.89 -2.94
CA VAL A 18 0.79 13.16 -2.08
C VAL A 18 -0.36 12.27 -2.50
N PHE A 19 -0.72 11.31 -1.65
CA PHE A 19 -1.92 10.50 -1.77
C PHE A 19 -2.93 10.97 -0.71
N GLU A 20 -3.93 11.76 -1.11
CA GLU A 20 -4.91 12.34 -0.21
C GLU A 20 -6.31 12.30 -0.81
N ASP A 21 -7.31 12.08 0.05
CA ASP A 21 -8.74 12.07 -0.30
C ASP A 21 -9.64 11.98 0.94
N SER A 22 -10.95 12.07 0.73
CA SER A 22 -12.00 11.66 1.67
C SER A 22 -12.52 10.26 1.33
N VAL A 23 -12.43 9.32 2.27
CA VAL A 23 -13.16 8.05 2.17
C VAL A 23 -14.59 8.29 2.63
N SER A 24 -15.57 8.02 1.75
CA SER A 24 -16.99 8.02 2.10
C SER A 24 -17.57 6.60 2.10
N LEU A 25 -18.51 6.34 3.01
CA LEU A 25 -19.24 5.08 3.19
C LEU A 25 -20.54 5.02 2.39
N ASP A 26 -20.94 6.13 1.75
CA ASP A 26 -22.23 6.25 1.04
C ASP A 26 -22.50 5.11 0.04
N ASN A 27 -21.44 4.47 -0.49
CA ASN A 27 -21.56 3.39 -1.48
C ASN A 27 -21.00 2.01 -1.05
N ASN A 28 -21.26 1.59 0.20
CA ASN A 28 -21.07 0.19 0.65
C ASN A 28 -19.62 -0.35 0.55
N GLY A 29 -18.62 0.50 0.78
CA GLY A 29 -17.23 0.06 0.88
C GLY A 29 -16.23 1.16 0.59
N GLY A 30 -16.10 2.11 1.51
CA GLY A 30 -15.07 3.13 1.44
C GLY A 30 -13.67 2.52 1.56
N PHE A 31 -12.97 2.42 0.44
CA PHE A 31 -11.54 2.21 0.40
C PHE A 31 -10.95 3.06 -0.72
N SER A 32 -9.73 3.52 -0.52
CA SER A 32 -8.92 4.18 -1.53
C SER A 32 -7.63 3.41 -1.71
N SER A 33 -7.10 3.39 -2.93
CA SER A 33 -5.78 2.83 -3.19
C SER A 33 -5.06 3.59 -4.28
N VAL A 34 -3.75 3.80 -4.10
CA VAL A 34 -2.84 4.25 -5.15
C VAL A 34 -1.92 3.10 -5.52
N ARG A 35 -1.80 2.84 -6.83
CA ARG A 35 -1.08 1.70 -7.40
C ARG A 35 -0.02 2.19 -8.36
N TYR A 36 1.16 1.61 -8.25
CA TYR A 36 2.25 1.77 -9.20
C TYR A 36 2.63 0.40 -9.78
N ARG A 37 2.49 0.27 -11.10
CA ARG A 37 2.95 -0.90 -11.86
C ARG A 37 4.24 -0.55 -12.57
N PHE A 38 5.20 -1.45 -12.50
CA PHE A 38 6.54 -1.24 -13.04
C PHE A 38 7.07 -2.53 -13.66
N GLN A 39 8.21 -2.43 -14.36
CA GLN A 39 8.85 -3.62 -14.92
C GLN A 39 9.25 -4.59 -13.82
N LYS A 40 9.27 -5.88 -14.15
CA LYS A 40 9.60 -6.95 -13.21
C LYS A 40 10.96 -6.68 -12.56
N THR A 41 10.96 -6.42 -11.26
CA THR A 41 12.14 -6.07 -10.45
C THR A 41 12.56 -7.28 -9.63
N GLU A 42 13.86 -7.63 -9.69
CA GLU A 42 14.44 -8.78 -8.99
C GLU A 42 14.67 -8.48 -7.50
N LEU A 43 14.42 -9.47 -6.66
CA LEU A 43 14.46 -9.39 -5.21
C LEU A 43 15.54 -10.26 -4.56
N LYS A 44 16.37 -10.97 -5.34
CA LYS A 44 17.34 -11.96 -4.80
C LYS A 44 18.28 -11.42 -3.72
N GLN A 45 18.55 -10.11 -3.73
CA GLN A 45 19.46 -9.45 -2.78
C GLN A 45 18.74 -8.66 -1.69
N PHE A 46 17.41 -8.63 -1.73
CA PHE A 46 16.59 -7.79 -0.87
C PHE A 46 15.69 -8.65 0.01
N THR A 47 15.54 -8.26 1.27
CA THR A 47 14.74 -8.96 2.28
C THR A 47 13.53 -8.16 2.72
N SER A 48 13.52 -6.85 2.44
CA SER A 48 12.54 -5.91 2.96
C SER A 48 12.24 -4.79 1.95
N ILE A 49 11.03 -4.26 2.02
CA ILE A 49 10.66 -2.99 1.41
C ILE A 49 10.72 -1.93 2.49
N VAL A 50 11.45 -0.84 2.25
CA VAL A 50 11.47 0.33 3.12
C VAL A 50 10.78 1.47 2.42
N ALA A 51 9.79 2.06 3.08
CA ALA A 51 9.11 3.24 2.57
C ALA A 51 9.17 4.38 3.58
N LYS A 52 9.70 5.53 3.15
CA LYS A 52 9.80 6.74 3.97
C LYS A 52 8.60 7.63 3.71
N LEU A 53 7.75 7.77 4.72
CA LEU A 53 6.38 8.25 4.57
C LEU A 53 5.97 9.14 5.76
N ARG A 54 5.08 10.10 5.54
CA ARG A 54 4.40 10.88 6.60
C ARG A 54 2.90 10.74 6.45
N ARG A 55 2.19 10.58 7.57
CA ARG A 55 0.80 10.12 7.59
C ARG A 55 -0.02 10.82 8.66
N ASP A 56 -1.34 10.80 8.46
CA ASP A 56 -2.35 11.35 9.38
C ASP A 56 -2.74 10.42 10.56
N GLY A 57 -1.84 9.53 11.00
CA GLY A 57 -2.10 8.62 12.13
C GLY A 57 -3.10 7.48 11.85
N LYS A 58 -3.42 7.23 10.58
CA LYS A 58 -4.38 6.21 10.13
C LYS A 58 -3.69 4.90 9.81
N GLU A 59 -4.49 3.82 9.78
CA GLU A 59 -4.03 2.51 9.32
C GLU A 59 -4.08 2.44 7.80
N TYR A 60 -2.96 2.06 7.20
CA TYR A 60 -2.88 1.77 5.78
C TYR A 60 -2.29 0.38 5.57
N GLN A 61 -2.37 -0.08 4.34
CA GLN A 61 -1.90 -1.37 3.91
C GLN A 61 -0.93 -1.20 2.75
N LEU A 62 0.27 -1.77 2.87
CA LEU A 62 1.19 -1.94 1.75
C LEU A 62 0.84 -3.28 1.10
N SER A 63 0.77 -3.30 -0.22
CA SER A 63 0.51 -4.53 -0.96
C SER A 63 1.41 -4.63 -2.18
N ILE A 64 1.88 -5.84 -2.45
CA ILE A 64 2.75 -6.16 -3.58
C ILE A 64 2.21 -7.34 -4.38
N LYS A 65 2.63 -7.41 -5.64
CA LYS A 65 2.46 -8.59 -6.48
C LYS A 65 3.73 -8.93 -7.24
N SER A 66 3.99 -10.23 -7.36
CA SER A 66 4.97 -10.79 -8.29
C SER A 66 4.47 -10.76 -9.73
N ASN A 67 3.16 -10.94 -9.91
CA ASN A 67 2.48 -10.78 -11.19
C ASN A 67 1.23 -9.89 -11.05
N TYR A 68 1.20 -8.74 -11.73
CA TYR A 68 0.05 -7.83 -11.67
C TYR A 68 -1.28 -8.47 -12.09
N SER A 69 -1.23 -9.52 -12.91
CA SER A 69 -2.38 -10.29 -13.39
C SER A 69 -2.96 -11.24 -12.34
N ASP A 70 -2.27 -11.48 -11.22
CA ASP A 70 -2.78 -12.35 -10.16
C ASP A 70 -4.03 -11.76 -9.52
N TYR A 71 -4.98 -12.62 -9.15
CA TYR A 71 -6.22 -12.19 -8.50
C TYR A 71 -6.03 -11.75 -7.04
N TYR A 72 -4.89 -12.08 -6.42
CA TYR A 72 -4.54 -11.79 -5.03
C TYR A 72 -3.28 -10.93 -4.94
N SER A 73 -3.04 -10.36 -3.75
CA SER A 73 -1.82 -9.60 -3.45
C SER A 73 -1.23 -10.09 -2.14
N TYR A 74 0.07 -9.88 -1.94
CA TYR A 74 0.69 -10.02 -0.62
C TYR A 74 0.60 -8.70 0.09
N ILE A 75 0.15 -8.70 1.35
CA ILE A 75 -0.19 -7.47 2.06
C ILE A 75 0.53 -7.40 3.41
N MET A 76 0.77 -6.18 3.87
CA MET A 76 1.21 -5.86 5.21
C MET A 76 0.49 -4.60 5.70
N PRO A 77 -0.36 -4.68 6.73
CA PRO A 77 -0.88 -3.50 7.40
C PRO A 77 0.23 -2.83 8.21
N PHE A 78 0.16 -1.51 8.32
CA PHE A 78 1.04 -0.76 9.20
C PHE A 78 0.31 0.47 9.75
N SER A 79 0.74 0.91 10.94
CA SER A 79 0.21 2.08 11.65
C SER A 79 1.38 3.05 11.91
N THR A 80 1.09 4.34 12.08
CA THR A 80 2.12 5.38 12.27
C THR A 80 1.70 6.44 13.28
N SER A 81 2.68 7.14 13.85
CA SER A 81 2.47 8.12 14.93
C SER A 81 2.19 9.56 14.46
N GLY A 82 2.09 9.83 13.16
CA GLY A 82 1.80 11.18 12.63
C GLY A 82 3.01 11.93 12.04
N GLU A 83 4.22 11.42 12.27
CA GLU A 83 5.48 12.03 11.84
C GLU A 83 6.11 11.29 10.65
N TRP A 84 7.20 11.84 10.12
CA TRP A 84 8.02 11.17 9.10
C TRP A 84 8.65 9.91 9.67
N GLN A 85 8.38 8.77 9.04
CA GLN A 85 8.87 7.47 9.48
C GLN A 85 9.27 6.59 8.31
N GLU A 86 10.30 5.78 8.54
CA GLU A 86 10.67 4.69 7.65
C GLU A 86 9.95 3.41 8.10
N ILE A 87 9.02 2.93 7.29
CA ILE A 87 8.36 1.65 7.54
C ILE A 87 9.14 0.56 6.83
N LYS A 88 9.77 -0.31 7.61
CA LYS A 88 10.43 -1.51 7.12
C LYS A 88 9.44 -2.67 7.12
N THR A 89 9.12 -3.15 5.93
CA THR A 89 8.26 -4.32 5.71
C THR A 89 9.11 -5.50 5.25
N PRO A 90 9.34 -6.52 6.10
CA PRO A 90 10.00 -7.74 5.65
C PRO A 90 9.14 -8.46 4.62
N LEU A 91 9.73 -8.81 3.47
CA LEU A 91 9.03 -9.46 2.37
C LEU A 91 8.38 -10.78 2.85
N LYS A 92 9.14 -11.59 3.59
CA LYS A 92 8.69 -12.87 4.16
C LYS A 92 7.49 -12.80 5.10
N ASP A 93 7.19 -11.62 5.65
CA ASP A 93 6.07 -11.44 6.58
C ASP A 93 4.80 -11.01 5.82
N MET A 94 4.91 -10.61 4.55
CA MET A 94 3.77 -10.25 3.73
C MET A 94 2.95 -11.49 3.38
N TYR A 95 1.68 -11.50 3.79
CA TYR A 95 0.80 -12.65 3.63
C TYR A 95 -0.18 -12.45 2.47
N PRO A 96 -0.58 -13.53 1.77
CA PRO A 96 -1.48 -13.45 0.63
C PRO A 96 -2.89 -13.11 1.10
N SER A 97 -3.51 -12.14 0.45
CA SER A 97 -4.85 -11.65 0.74
C SER A 97 -5.63 -11.36 -0.54
N TRP A 98 -6.91 -11.70 -0.51
CA TRP A 98 -7.87 -11.38 -1.56
C TRP A 98 -9.16 -10.88 -0.94
N ARG A 99 -9.61 -9.68 -1.34
CA ARG A 99 -10.83 -9.05 -0.80
C ARG A 99 -10.84 -9.03 0.74
N ARG A 100 -9.70 -8.65 1.34
CA ARG A 100 -9.46 -8.62 2.81
C ARG A 100 -9.51 -9.99 3.50
N ARG A 101 -9.52 -11.11 2.75
CA ARG A 101 -9.43 -12.46 3.30
C ARG A 101 -8.02 -13.01 3.10
N ARG A 102 -7.39 -13.44 4.19
CA ARG A 102 -6.11 -14.16 4.12
C ARG A 102 -6.34 -15.48 3.39
N LEU A 103 -5.47 -15.78 2.42
CA LEU A 103 -5.50 -17.05 1.70
C LEU A 103 -4.72 -18.09 2.50
N ASN A 104 -5.14 -19.36 2.43
CA ASN A 104 -4.39 -20.49 2.98
C ASN A 104 -3.22 -20.85 2.03
N ARG A 105 -2.22 -19.97 1.99
CA ARG A 105 -1.01 -20.07 1.18
C ARG A 105 0.17 -19.51 1.97
N SER A 106 1.37 -19.92 1.58
CA SER A 106 2.62 -19.39 2.13
C SER A 106 2.70 -17.87 1.96
N ASN A 107 3.44 -17.22 2.86
CA ASN A 107 3.80 -15.82 2.71
C ASN A 107 4.68 -15.60 1.47
N PHE A 108 4.93 -14.33 1.14
CA PHE A 108 5.70 -13.95 -0.03
C PHE A 108 7.09 -14.59 -0.02
N SER A 109 7.41 -15.29 -1.10
CA SER A 109 8.68 -16.01 -1.32
C SER A 109 9.13 -15.94 -2.78
N GLU A 110 8.57 -14.99 -3.53
CA GLU A 110 8.84 -14.83 -4.95
C GLU A 110 10.11 -13.99 -5.17
N ASP A 111 10.84 -14.29 -6.24
CA ASP A 111 12.08 -13.58 -6.57
C ASP A 111 11.84 -12.21 -7.23
N PHE A 112 10.59 -11.83 -7.49
CA PHE A 112 10.28 -10.63 -8.25
C PHE A 112 8.99 -9.95 -7.81
N ILE A 113 8.91 -8.65 -8.06
CA ILE A 113 7.68 -7.84 -7.97
C ILE A 113 7.50 -6.95 -9.19
N ASN A 114 6.26 -6.60 -9.51
CA ASN A 114 5.91 -5.67 -10.59
C ASN A 114 4.74 -4.74 -10.26
N GLU A 115 4.22 -4.81 -9.04
CA GLU A 115 3.17 -3.91 -8.57
C GLU A 115 3.37 -3.62 -7.08
N ILE A 116 3.27 -2.34 -6.71
CA ILE A 116 3.17 -1.86 -5.33
C ILE A 116 1.90 -1.03 -5.23
N THR A 117 1.15 -1.21 -4.14
CA THR A 117 -0.09 -0.49 -3.89
C THR A 117 -0.20 -0.11 -2.42
N PHE A 118 -0.48 1.16 -2.15
CA PHE A 118 -0.95 1.60 -0.83
C PHE A 118 -2.46 1.64 -0.83
N LEU A 119 -3.06 1.12 0.24
CA LEU A 119 -4.50 1.07 0.40
C LEU A 119 -4.89 1.58 1.79
N ILE A 120 -5.96 2.35 1.85
CA ILE A 120 -6.67 2.71 3.08
C ILE A 120 -8.11 2.24 2.95
N GLY A 121 -8.67 1.63 3.99
CA GLY A 121 -10.00 1.05 3.92
C GLY A 121 -10.53 0.60 5.26
N ASN A 122 -10.84 1.54 6.13
CA ASN A 122 -11.24 1.28 7.52
C ASN A 122 -12.75 1.37 7.77
N LYS A 123 -13.56 1.44 6.71
CA LYS A 123 -15.03 1.55 6.79
C LYS A 123 -15.50 2.73 7.66
N LYS A 124 -14.75 3.84 7.65
CA LYS A 124 -15.10 5.08 8.34
C LYS A 124 -15.12 6.23 7.34
N ASN A 125 -16.01 7.20 7.56
CA ASN A 125 -16.00 8.47 6.84
C ASN A 125 -14.85 9.31 7.38
N GLU A 126 -13.77 9.42 6.61
CA GLU A 126 -12.62 10.20 7.05
C GLU A 126 -11.76 10.69 5.90
N ASN A 127 -11.18 11.87 6.10
CA ASN A 127 -10.12 12.39 5.26
C ASN A 127 -8.82 11.67 5.59
N PHE A 128 -7.97 11.44 4.60
CA PHE A 128 -6.65 10.90 4.79
C PHE A 128 -5.63 11.62 3.92
N LYS A 129 -4.38 11.64 4.38
CA LYS A 129 -3.25 12.13 3.63
C LYS A 129 -2.01 11.29 3.94
N LEU A 130 -1.41 10.79 2.88
CA LEU A 130 -0.19 10.02 2.87
C LEU A 130 0.83 10.75 1.99
N LEU A 131 1.89 11.24 2.61
CA LEU A 131 3.05 11.77 1.90
C LEU A 131 4.08 10.65 1.72
N ILE A 132 4.55 10.50 0.49
CA ILE A 132 5.49 9.49 0.06
C ILE A 132 6.76 10.18 -0.40
N ASP A 133 7.86 10.00 0.34
CA ASP A 133 9.17 10.49 -0.07
C ASP A 133 9.83 9.49 -1.02
N LYS A 134 10.06 8.27 -0.53
CA LYS A 134 10.69 7.22 -1.33
C LYS A 134 10.26 5.82 -0.90
N ILE A 135 10.42 4.90 -1.84
CA ILE A 135 10.23 3.46 -1.64
C ILE A 135 11.47 2.78 -2.19
N GLU A 136 12.12 1.97 -1.39
CA GLU A 136 13.36 1.28 -1.73
C GLU A 136 13.34 -0.17 -1.25
N LEU A 137 14.12 -1.00 -1.93
CA LEU A 137 14.36 -2.39 -1.55
C LEU A 137 15.64 -2.45 -0.72
N LYS A 138 15.63 -3.21 0.38
CA LYS A 138 16.77 -3.44 1.28
C LYS A 138 16.92 -4.90 1.65
#